data_AF-T1BVV1-F1
#
_entry.id   AF-T1BVV1-F1
#
_cell.length_a   1.000
_cell.length_b   1.000
_cell.length_c   1.000
_cell.angle_alpha   90.00
_cell.angle_beta   90.00
_cell.angle_gamma   90.00
#
_symmetry.space_group_name_H-M   'P 1'
#
loop_
_entity.id
_entity.type
_entity.pdbx_description
1 polymer ?
#
loop_
_entity_poly.entity_id
_entity_poly.type
_entity_poly.pdbx_seq_one_letter_code
_entity_poly.pdbx_strand_id
1 'polypeptide(L)'
;YAETAVRYRRGIEHRNAVLRGIREGSFGRGDLAPWNEALASHGAELMEARSSYLEQAGPVAAEAAAGMGEPGEVGLIYRPGLGGLSPGPKGEFAQLLRGAMAEKELEEIARAQSVVGPHRDDFEVTLGGRPARQFASQGQQRSLVLALKVAEVRRHMG
;
A
#
# COMPACT_ATOMS: atom_id res chain seq x y z
N TYR A 1 8.47 -2.60 11.82
CA TYR A 1 8.31 -2.08 10.44
C TYR A 1 9.45 -2.49 9.51
N ALA A 2 10.70 -2.03 9.72
CA ALA A 2 11.81 -2.30 8.79
C ALA A 2 12.10 -3.80 8.60
N GLU A 3 12.09 -4.59 9.69
CA GLU A 3 12.28 -6.04 9.62
C GLU A 3 11.13 -6.73 8.86
N THR A 4 9.87 -6.41 9.19
CA THR A 4 8.68 -6.91 8.47
C THR A 4 8.76 -6.60 6.97
N ALA A 5 9.22 -5.40 6.59
CA ALA A 5 9.39 -5.00 5.19
C ALA A 5 10.46 -5.83 4.47
N VAL A 6 11.57 -6.16 5.15
CA VAL A 6 12.61 -7.04 4.61
C VAL A 6 12.08 -8.46 4.43
N ARG A 7 11.39 -9.01 5.45
CA ARG A 7 10.79 -10.35 5.38
C ARG A 7 9.77 -10.45 4.24
N TYR A 8 8.89 -9.46 4.12
CA TYR A 8 7.90 -9.39 3.05
C TYR A 8 8.54 -9.36 1.65
N ARG A 9 9.55 -8.51 1.44
CA ARG A 9 10.26 -8.41 0.15
C ARG A 9 10.92 -9.73 -0.26
N ARG A 10 11.59 -10.41 0.68
CA ARG A 10 12.15 -11.75 0.43
C ARG A 10 11.06 -12.77 0.11
N GLY A 11 9.93 -12.73 0.82
CA GLY A 11 8.78 -13.57 0.54
C GLY A 11 8.22 -13.38 -0.88
N ILE A 12 8.18 -12.13 -1.37
CA ILE A 12 7.74 -11.81 -2.74
C ILE A 12 8.72 -12.37 -3.78
N GLU A 13 10.02 -12.24 -3.55
CA GLU A 13 11.04 -12.80 -4.44
C GLU A 13 10.90 -14.32 -4.55
N HIS A 14 10.75 -15.02 -3.42
CA HIS A 14 10.53 -16.47 -3.40
C HIS A 14 9.21 -16.88 -4.05
N ARG A 15 8.10 -16.20 -3.74
CA ARG A 15 6.80 -16.48 -4.37
C ARG A 15 6.87 -16.30 -5.88
N ASN A 16 7.51 -15.24 -6.38
CA ASN A 16 7.67 -15.02 -7.81
C ASN A 16 8.54 -16.10 -8.48
N ALA A 17 9.53 -16.65 -7.78
CA ALA A 17 10.28 -17.81 -8.26
C ALA A 17 9.40 -19.07 -8.37
N VAL A 18 8.53 -19.32 -7.37
CA VAL A 18 7.55 -20.42 -7.41
C VAL A 18 6.55 -20.23 -8.54
N LEU A 19 5.96 -19.03 -8.70
CA LEU A 19 5.06 -18.72 -9.81
C LEU A 19 5.69 -19.00 -11.17
N ARG A 20 6.97 -18.61 -11.34
CA ARG A 20 7.73 -18.89 -12.56
C ARG A 20 7.89 -20.38 -12.80
N GLY A 21 8.28 -21.15 -11.78
CA GLY A 21 8.44 -22.59 -11.96
C GLY A 21 7.11 -23.33 -12.12
N ILE A 22 5.98 -22.85 -11.58
CA ILE A 22 4.65 -23.38 -11.92
C ILE A 22 4.37 -23.18 -13.40
N ARG A 23 4.64 -21.98 -13.93
CA ARG A 23 4.46 -21.67 -15.36
C ARG A 23 5.35 -22.54 -16.26
N GLU A 24 6.54 -22.89 -15.80
CA GLU A 24 7.52 -23.71 -16.51
C GLU A 24 7.36 -25.23 -16.25
N GLY A 25 6.45 -25.63 -15.36
CA GLY A 25 6.14 -27.02 -15.03
C GLY A 25 7.09 -27.68 -14.00
N SER A 26 7.95 -26.90 -13.33
CA SER A 26 8.88 -27.39 -12.30
C SER A 26 8.33 -27.36 -10.87
N PHE A 27 7.21 -26.65 -10.63
CA PHE A 27 6.48 -26.64 -9.36
C PHE A 27 4.99 -26.91 -9.58
N GLY A 28 4.32 -27.37 -8.51
CA GLY A 28 2.87 -27.49 -8.46
C GLY A 28 2.22 -26.24 -7.86
N ARG A 29 0.92 -26.03 -8.12
CA ARG A 29 0.16 -24.90 -7.54
C ARG A 29 0.18 -24.90 -6.00
N GLY A 30 0.22 -26.08 -5.38
CA GLY A 30 0.29 -26.23 -3.92
C GLY A 30 1.55 -25.62 -3.28
N ASP A 31 2.62 -25.44 -4.05
CA ASP A 31 3.89 -24.88 -3.55
C ASP A 31 3.79 -23.38 -3.22
N LEU A 32 2.70 -22.71 -3.63
CA LEU A 32 2.41 -21.31 -3.26
C LEU A 32 1.92 -21.16 -1.81
N ALA A 33 1.31 -22.19 -1.22
CA ALA A 33 0.65 -22.11 0.08
C ALA A 33 1.51 -21.50 1.22
N PRO A 34 2.75 -21.96 1.47
CA PRO A 34 3.58 -21.38 2.53
C PRO A 34 3.91 -19.91 2.29
N TRP A 35 4.09 -19.52 1.01
CA TRP A 35 4.39 -18.13 0.64
C TRP A 35 3.14 -17.24 0.75
N ASN A 36 1.97 -17.76 0.37
CA ASN A 36 0.70 -17.04 0.54
C ASN A 36 0.43 -16.75 2.02
N GLU A 37 0.66 -17.72 2.92
CA GLU A 37 0.51 -17.52 4.36
C GLU A 37 1.48 -16.45 4.89
N ALA A 38 2.78 -16.61 4.60
CA ALA A 38 3.81 -15.70 5.08
C ALA A 38 3.60 -14.26 4.55
N LEU A 39 3.17 -14.10 3.29
CA LEU A 39 2.90 -12.80 2.70
C LEU A 39 1.60 -12.18 3.21
N ALA A 40 0.56 -12.97 3.49
CA ALA A 40 -0.66 -12.46 4.10
C ALA A 40 -0.38 -11.90 5.50
N SER A 41 0.39 -12.62 6.31
CA SER A 41 0.75 -12.19 7.66
C SER A 41 1.63 -10.92 7.66
N HIS A 42 2.83 -10.99 7.07
CA HIS A 42 3.72 -9.82 7.04
C HIS A 42 3.16 -8.66 6.21
N GLY A 43 2.38 -8.98 5.17
CA GLY A 43 1.73 -7.98 4.35
C GLY A 43 0.69 -7.19 5.13
N ALA A 44 -0.13 -7.86 5.93
CA ALA A 44 -1.11 -7.21 6.79
C ALA A 44 -0.45 -6.26 7.78
N GLU A 45 0.62 -6.68 8.47
CA GLU A 45 1.38 -5.80 9.38
C GLU A 45 1.86 -4.51 8.69
N LEU A 46 2.36 -4.61 7.45
CA LEU A 46 2.78 -3.43 6.68
C LEU A 46 1.61 -2.54 6.29
N MET A 47 0.51 -3.13 5.82
CA MET A 47 -0.68 -2.38 5.43
C MET A 47 -1.31 -1.65 6.62
N GLU A 48 -1.36 -2.29 7.80
CA GLU A 48 -1.82 -1.67 9.04
C GLU A 48 -0.95 -0.49 9.46
N ALA A 49 0.38 -0.67 9.42
CA ALA A 49 1.32 0.37 9.78
C ALA A 49 1.23 1.57 8.81
N ARG A 50 1.07 1.31 7.50
CA ARG A 50 0.92 2.36 6.48
C ARG A 50 -0.40 3.11 6.59
N SER A 51 -1.51 2.38 6.77
CA SER A 51 -2.82 2.98 7.01
C SER A 51 -2.80 3.87 8.25
N SER A 52 -2.25 3.37 9.36
CA SER A 52 -2.12 4.12 10.61
C SER A 52 -1.18 5.33 10.49
N TYR A 53 -0.10 5.20 9.71
CA TYR A 53 0.79 6.32 9.44
C TYR A 53 0.07 7.45 8.71
N LEU A 54 -0.70 7.13 7.65
CA LEU A 54 -1.42 8.12 6.86
C LEU A 54 -2.55 8.80 7.65
N GLU A 55 -3.28 8.06 8.48
CA GLU A 55 -4.28 8.64 9.39
C GLU A 55 -3.68 9.64 10.37
N GLN A 56 -2.48 9.36 10.88
CA GLN A 56 -1.80 10.27 11.82
C GLN A 56 -1.11 11.43 11.09
N ALA A 57 -0.62 11.23 9.87
CA ALA A 57 0.02 12.27 9.07
C ALA A 57 -0.99 13.24 8.44
N GLY A 58 -2.22 12.77 8.17
CA GLY A 58 -3.28 13.55 7.53
C GLY A 58 -3.56 14.88 8.22
N PRO A 59 -3.89 14.90 9.53
CA PRO A 59 -4.13 16.14 10.27
C PRO A 59 -2.94 17.10 10.26
N VAL A 60 -1.71 16.59 10.36
CA VAL A 60 -0.49 17.43 10.35
C VAL A 60 -0.24 18.03 8.96
N ALA A 61 -0.48 17.26 7.90
CA ALA A 61 -0.40 17.76 6.53
C ALA A 61 -1.49 18.80 6.26
N ALA A 62 -2.71 18.59 6.77
CA ALA A 62 -3.80 19.56 6.66
C ALA A 62 -3.48 20.88 7.37
N GLU A 63 -2.96 20.81 8.60
CA GLU A 63 -2.52 22.00 9.35
C GLU A 63 -1.41 22.76 8.59
N ALA A 64 -0.40 22.04 8.10
CA ALA A 64 0.70 22.64 7.34
C ALA A 64 0.21 23.31 6.05
N ALA A 65 -0.69 22.67 5.30
CA ALA A 65 -1.26 23.23 4.08
C ALA A 65 -2.12 24.48 4.36
N ALA A 66 -2.92 24.46 5.43
CA ALA A 66 -3.70 25.61 5.87
C ALA A 66 -2.80 26.79 6.26
N GLY A 67 -1.68 26.54 6.95
CA GLY A 67 -0.66 27.56 7.26
C GLY A 67 0.02 28.17 6.03
N MET A 68 -0.03 27.49 4.88
CA MET A 68 0.44 28.00 3.58
C MET A 68 -0.64 28.72 2.78
N GLY A 69 -1.88 28.79 3.30
CA GLY A 69 -3.01 29.45 2.64
C GLY A 69 -3.72 28.60 1.59
N GLU A 70 -3.54 27.27 1.59
CA GLU A 70 -4.24 26.39 0.65
C GLU A 70 -5.75 26.30 0.99
N PRO A 71 -6.65 26.49 0.01
CA PRO A 71 -8.08 26.41 0.23
C PRO A 71 -8.57 24.95 0.21
N GLY A 72 -9.36 24.58 1.22
CA GLY A 72 -10.02 23.28 1.30
C GLY A 72 -9.29 22.26 2.17
N GLU A 73 -10.01 21.20 2.53
CA GLU A 73 -9.50 20.15 3.41
C GLU A 73 -8.52 19.24 2.66
N VAL A 74 -7.34 19.02 3.26
CA VAL A 74 -6.35 18.06 2.77
C VAL A 74 -6.62 16.70 3.39
N GLY A 75 -6.79 15.69 2.56
CA GLY A 75 -6.95 14.31 2.99
C GLY A 75 -5.83 13.41 2.47
N LEU A 76 -5.46 12.40 3.26
CA LEU A 76 -4.56 11.31 2.86
C LEU A 76 -5.32 9.99 2.93
N ILE A 77 -5.52 9.36 1.77
CA ILE A 77 -6.32 8.15 1.63
C ILE A 77 -5.39 6.99 1.26
N TYR A 78 -5.27 6.01 2.15
CA TYR A 78 -4.53 4.80 1.88
C TYR A 78 -5.23 3.94 0.82
N ARG A 79 -4.48 3.45 -0.18
CA ARG A 79 -4.98 2.59 -1.26
C ARG A 79 -4.22 1.26 -1.24
N PRO A 80 -4.73 0.23 -0.54
CA PRO A 80 -4.03 -1.04 -0.45
C PRO A 80 -4.06 -1.79 -1.79
N GLY A 81 -2.96 -2.46 -2.10
CA GLY A 81 -2.74 -3.23 -3.32
C GLY A 81 -3.50 -4.57 -3.35
N LEU A 82 -4.83 -4.55 -3.22
CA LEU A 82 -5.67 -5.76 -3.14
C LEU A 82 -6.20 -6.25 -4.50
N GLY A 83 -5.56 -5.86 -5.61
CA GLY A 83 -5.93 -6.36 -6.95
C GLY A 83 -7.33 -5.98 -7.44
N GLY A 84 -7.91 -4.90 -6.89
CA GLY A 84 -9.26 -4.41 -7.22
C GLY A 84 -10.32 -4.69 -6.14
N LEU A 85 -9.98 -5.46 -5.09
CA LEU A 85 -10.87 -5.61 -3.95
C LEU A 85 -10.96 -4.33 -3.13
N SER A 86 -12.14 -4.08 -2.56
CA SER A 86 -12.33 -2.96 -1.64
C SER A 86 -11.46 -3.17 -0.40
N PRO A 87 -10.81 -2.12 0.12
CA PRO A 87 -10.27 -2.17 1.47
C PRO A 87 -11.39 -2.53 2.46
N GLY A 88 -11.14 -3.52 3.29
CA GLY A 88 -11.94 -3.77 4.50
C GLY A 88 -11.39 -2.96 5.69
N PRO A 89 -12.02 -3.07 6.87
CA PRO A 89 -11.54 -2.41 8.07
C PRO A 89 -10.15 -2.93 8.48
N LYS A 90 -9.45 -2.13 9.29
CA LYS A 90 -8.22 -2.56 9.96
C LYS A 90 -8.45 -3.84 10.74
N GLY A 91 -7.45 -4.72 10.74
CA GLY A 91 -7.49 -6.06 11.31
C GLY A 91 -7.81 -7.15 10.28
N GLU A 92 -8.35 -6.80 9.12
CA GLU A 92 -8.77 -7.79 8.11
C GLU A 92 -7.79 -7.95 6.94
N PHE A 93 -6.70 -7.18 6.88
CA PHE A 93 -5.78 -7.22 5.74
C PHE A 93 -5.22 -8.61 5.44
N ALA A 94 -4.95 -9.44 6.46
CA ALA A 94 -4.45 -10.79 6.23
C ALA A 94 -5.47 -11.64 5.47
N GLN A 95 -6.75 -11.57 5.85
CA GLN A 95 -7.83 -12.29 5.17
C GLN A 95 -8.06 -11.76 3.76
N LEU A 96 -8.08 -10.43 3.59
CA LEU A 96 -8.23 -9.79 2.29
C LEU A 96 -7.08 -10.16 1.33
N LEU A 97 -5.84 -10.20 1.84
CA LEU A 97 -4.68 -10.61 1.06
C LEU A 97 -4.79 -12.06 0.60
N ARG A 98 -5.21 -12.98 1.47
CA ARG A 98 -5.44 -14.39 1.08
C ARG A 98 -6.49 -14.49 -0.03
N GLY A 99 -7.62 -13.80 0.14
CA GLY A 99 -8.70 -13.78 -0.85
C GLY A 99 -8.23 -13.24 -2.20
N ALA A 100 -7.56 -12.09 -2.20
CA ALA A 100 -7.03 -11.47 -3.41
C ALA A 100 -5.95 -12.35 -4.09
N MET A 101 -5.03 -12.96 -3.33
CA MET A 101 -4.04 -13.88 -3.90
C MET A 101 -4.69 -15.11 -4.54
N ALA A 102 -5.74 -15.67 -3.90
CA ALA A 102 -6.46 -16.81 -4.46
C ALA A 102 -7.22 -16.44 -5.75
N GLU A 103 -7.87 -15.26 -5.79
CA GLU A 103 -8.58 -14.76 -6.96
C GLU A 103 -7.62 -14.50 -8.14
N LYS A 104 -6.44 -13.95 -7.84
CA LYS A 104 -5.43 -13.57 -8.85
C LYS A 104 -4.45 -14.68 -9.22
N GLU A 105 -4.53 -15.86 -8.60
CA GLU A 105 -3.51 -16.90 -8.74
C GLU A 105 -3.22 -17.26 -10.21
N LEU A 106 -4.26 -17.46 -11.03
CA LEU A 106 -4.07 -17.81 -12.46
C LEU A 106 -3.41 -16.67 -13.25
N GLU A 107 -3.76 -15.42 -12.95
CA GLU A 107 -3.15 -14.23 -13.56
C GLU A 107 -1.67 -14.11 -13.15
N GLU A 108 -1.37 -14.33 -11.88
CA GLU A 108 -0.03 -14.26 -11.32
C GLU A 108 0.89 -15.38 -11.84
N ILE A 109 0.36 -16.60 -12.03
CA ILE A 109 1.08 -17.71 -12.66
C ILE A 109 1.40 -17.35 -14.11
N ALA A 110 0.42 -16.87 -14.89
CA ALA A 110 0.64 -16.49 -16.29
C ALA A 110 1.75 -15.42 -16.42
N ARG A 111 1.73 -14.43 -15.52
CA ARG A 111 2.73 -13.35 -15.47
C ARG A 111 4.05 -13.73 -14.80
N ALA A 112 4.09 -14.83 -14.05
CA ALA A 112 5.15 -15.18 -13.11
C ALA A 112 5.51 -14.04 -12.15
N GLN A 113 4.48 -13.33 -11.67
CA GLN A 113 4.64 -12.15 -10.84
C GLN A 113 3.44 -11.98 -9.91
N SER A 114 3.73 -11.69 -8.64
CA SER A 114 2.71 -11.27 -7.67
C SER A 114 2.16 -9.89 -8.04
N VAL A 115 0.83 -9.76 -8.05
CA VAL A 115 0.11 -8.52 -8.38
C VAL A 115 -0.75 -8.02 -7.22
N VAL A 116 -0.75 -8.75 -6.10
CA VAL A 116 -1.48 -8.46 -4.87
C VAL A 116 -0.53 -8.31 -3.69
N GLY A 117 -0.71 -7.25 -2.91
CA GLY A 117 -0.08 -7.04 -1.60
C GLY A 117 0.67 -5.70 -1.49
N PRO A 118 1.33 -5.44 -0.35
CA PRO A 118 1.86 -4.11 -0.05
C PRO A 118 2.94 -3.57 -1.00
N HIS A 119 3.54 -4.41 -1.85
CA HIS A 119 4.40 -3.93 -2.93
C HIS A 119 3.63 -3.20 -4.05
N ARG A 120 2.29 -3.21 -4.01
CA ARG A 120 1.37 -2.57 -4.94
C ARG A 120 0.50 -1.49 -4.28
N ASP A 121 0.75 -1.19 -3.00
CA ASP A 121 0.02 -0.12 -2.30
C ASP A 121 0.34 1.24 -2.93
N ASP A 122 -0.62 2.16 -2.79
CA ASP A 122 -0.47 3.57 -3.08
C ASP A 122 -1.20 4.39 -2.00
N PHE A 123 -1.16 5.72 -2.13
CA PHE A 123 -2.03 6.61 -1.39
C PHE A 123 -2.43 7.81 -2.25
N GLU A 124 -3.58 8.38 -1.93
CA GLU A 124 -4.14 9.53 -2.62
C GLU A 124 -4.13 10.75 -1.71
N VAL A 125 -3.66 11.86 -2.24
CA VAL A 125 -3.78 13.18 -1.61
C VAL A 125 -5.00 13.86 -2.21
N THR A 126 -5.92 14.32 -1.36
CA THR A 126 -7.09 15.08 -1.77
C THR A 126 -7.00 16.53 -1.31
N LEU A 127 -7.61 17.45 -2.06
CA LEU A 127 -7.79 18.85 -1.69
C LEU A 127 -9.26 19.23 -1.94
N GLY A 128 -9.97 19.61 -0.88
CA GLY A 128 -11.41 19.87 -0.94
C GLY A 128 -12.19 18.65 -1.44
N GLY A 129 -11.81 17.45 -0.99
CA GLY A 129 -12.46 16.18 -1.34
C GLY A 129 -12.17 15.64 -2.75
N ARG A 130 -11.29 16.30 -3.53
CA ARG A 130 -10.95 15.86 -4.91
C ARG A 130 -9.49 15.42 -5.03
N PRO A 131 -9.15 14.47 -5.93
CA PRO A 131 -7.78 14.06 -6.16
C PRO A 131 -6.86 15.22 -6.55
N ALA A 132 -5.89 15.57 -5.70
CA ALA A 132 -5.05 16.74 -5.91
C ALA A 132 -4.17 16.62 -7.17
N ARG A 133 -3.76 15.39 -7.52
CA ARG A 133 -2.96 15.11 -8.72
C ARG A 133 -3.66 15.58 -10.01
N GLN A 134 -4.99 15.49 -10.07
CA GLN A 134 -5.77 15.81 -11.27
C GLN A 134 -6.36 17.23 -11.21
N PHE A 135 -6.75 17.70 -10.03
CA PHE A 135 -7.58 18.91 -9.89
C PHE A 135 -6.87 20.11 -9.25
N ALA A 136 -5.75 19.90 -8.54
CA ALA A 136 -5.03 20.99 -7.90
C ALA A 136 -4.10 21.71 -8.90
N SER A 137 -3.96 23.03 -8.79
CA SER A 137 -3.02 23.77 -9.62
C SER A 137 -1.56 23.39 -9.29
N GLN A 138 -0.62 23.74 -10.17
CA GLN A 138 0.82 23.51 -9.92
C GLN A 138 1.31 24.17 -8.63
N GLY A 139 0.76 25.33 -8.26
CA GLY A 139 1.06 25.98 -6.98
C GLY A 139 0.63 25.12 -5.81
N GLN A 140 -0.63 24.67 -5.84
CA GLN A 140 -1.24 23.86 -4.79
C GLN A 140 -0.55 22.50 -4.65
N GLN A 141 -0.19 21.85 -5.75
CA GLN A 141 0.57 20.60 -5.71
C GLN A 141 1.91 20.76 -4.99
N ARG A 142 2.63 21.87 -5.22
CA ARG A 142 3.88 22.16 -4.51
C ARG A 142 3.65 22.41 -3.03
N SER A 143 2.62 23.18 -2.66
CA SER A 143 2.25 23.40 -1.26
C SER A 143 1.89 22.10 -0.55
N LEU A 144 1.11 21.22 -1.20
CA LEU A 144 0.75 19.90 -0.67
C LEU A 144 1.98 19.00 -0.46
N VAL A 145 2.92 18.99 -1.41
CA VAL A 145 4.19 18.26 -1.23
C VAL A 145 4.98 18.82 -0.05
N LEU A 146 5.03 20.14 0.12
CA LEU A 146 5.71 20.76 1.26
C LEU A 146 5.01 20.41 2.58
N ALA A 147 3.68 20.45 2.62
CA ALA A 147 2.88 20.07 3.77
C ALA A 147 3.11 18.61 4.19
N LEU A 148 3.20 17.70 3.22
CA LEU A 148 3.57 16.30 3.45
C LEU A 148 4.98 16.16 4.07
N LYS A 149 5.96 16.92 3.57
CA LYS A 149 7.32 16.93 4.15
C LYS A 149 7.35 17.47 5.58
N VAL A 150 6.56 18.51 5.86
CA VAL A 150 6.40 19.03 7.23
C VAL A 150 5.79 17.96 8.14
N ALA A 151 4.76 17.25 7.67
CA ALA A 151 4.15 16.16 8.41
C ALA A 151 5.15 15.04 8.71
N GLU A 152 5.96 14.64 7.72
CA GLU A 152 7.04 13.66 7.89
C GLU A 152 8.05 14.09 8.96
N VAL A 153 8.57 15.32 8.88
CA VAL A 153 9.58 15.84 9.83
C VAL A 153 9.02 15.93 11.25
N ARG A 154 7.81 16.47 11.43
CA ARG A 154 7.18 16.58 12.75
C ARG A 154 6.95 15.21 13.39
N ARG A 155 6.69 14.18 12.58
CA ARG A 155 6.48 12.80 13.04
C ARG A 155 7.77 12.06 13.39
N HIS A 156 8.92 12.52 12.91
CA HIS A 156 10.22 12.00 13.31
C HIS A 156 10.80 12.67 14.57
N MET A 157 10.25 13.81 14.99
CA MET A 157 10.72 14.60 16.14
C MET A 157 9.87 14.42 17.42
N GLY A 158 8.77 13.67 17.37
CA GLY A 158 7.91 13.35 18.51
C GLY A 158 7.79 11.85 18.71
#